data_AF-A0A3B8WYJ7-F1
#
_entry.id   AF-A0A3B8WYJ7-F1
#
_cell.length_a   1.000
_cell.length_b   1.000
_cell.length_c   1.000
_cell.angle_alpha   90.00
_cell.angle_beta   90.00
_cell.angle_gamma   90.00
#
_symmetry.space_group_name_H-M   'P 1'
#
loop_
_entity.id
_entity.type
_entity.pdbx_description
1 polymer ?
#
loop_
_entity_poly.entity_id
_entity_poly.type
_entity_poly.pdbx_seq_one_letter_code
_entity_poly.pdbx_strand_id
1 'polypeptide(L)'
;MTGCSGLLGVDSEKGDSSKASASLNSRATYVGSSGISGTPSGSGSGSGFVSAKGWLNSAYVIWTASGSSFTVTCDGTTVDSLLTRKIGNQWRVDIPGLKAGSHTIKITGSATITATVNVVNQDRSGFAFYGSTVPGAYNADGTLKSGAVVLNINNSTKDSVKLDVTTDSKGNKTSCTGLQPILDAFKKGYDNRPLCIRLIGRVTDPSVLTSGDLMISGSGSSKHLTNGITVEGIGSDATAYGWGIRIKNADFIEISNIGFMMVDSGEGDNVSLQQDCKNVWVHNCDMFYGAPGGDKDQAKGDGALDCKKSTYVTFSYNHFWDNGKCNLLGLSEGTTDGLYITYHHNWYDHSDSR
;
A
#
# COMPACT_ATOMS: atom_id res chain seq x y z
N MET A 1 23.72 -40.11 51.65
CA MET A 1 24.18 -38.71 51.57
C MET A 1 23.70 -38.18 50.23
N THR A 2 22.47 -37.67 50.20
CA THR A 2 22.09 -36.23 50.20
C THR A 2 22.33 -35.62 48.82
N GLY A 3 21.33 -35.11 48.09
CA GLY A 3 19.93 -34.78 48.38
C GLY A 3 19.47 -33.60 47.49
N CYS A 4 18.15 -33.36 47.44
CA CYS A 4 17.37 -32.33 46.72
C CYS A 4 17.15 -32.58 45.22
N SER A 5 15.98 -32.94 44.68
CA SER A 5 14.55 -32.63 44.94
C SER A 5 14.10 -31.21 44.57
N GLY A 6 13.42 -31.10 43.42
CA GLY A 6 12.08 -30.51 43.24
C GLY A 6 11.87 -29.00 43.41
N LEU A 7 11.33 -28.37 42.37
CA LEU A 7 10.34 -27.25 42.34
C LEU A 7 10.15 -26.90 40.85
N LEU A 8 9.12 -27.38 40.14
CA LEU A 8 7.76 -26.83 40.09
C LEU A 8 7.71 -25.31 40.29
N GLY A 9 7.70 -24.58 39.16
CA GLY A 9 7.39 -23.17 39.06
C GLY A 9 6.81 -22.92 37.67
N VAL A 10 5.49 -22.92 37.58
CA VAL A 10 4.73 -22.40 36.44
C VAL A 10 4.77 -20.89 36.59
N ASP A 11 5.69 -20.23 35.89
CA ASP A 11 5.59 -18.79 35.68
C ASP A 11 4.76 -18.54 34.43
N SER A 12 3.47 -18.31 34.68
CA SER A 12 2.60 -17.63 33.76
C SER A 12 3.11 -16.20 33.58
N GLU A 13 3.96 -15.96 32.59
CA GLU A 13 4.18 -14.61 32.09
C GLU A 13 2.87 -14.13 31.45
N LYS A 14 2.10 -13.40 32.26
CA LYS A 14 1.04 -12.52 31.78
C LYS A 14 1.63 -11.66 30.68
N GLY A 15 1.13 -11.85 29.46
CA GLY A 15 1.44 -10.99 28.33
C GLY A 15 1.16 -9.54 28.71
N ASP A 16 2.23 -8.79 28.92
CA ASP A 16 2.20 -7.35 29.09
C ASP A 16 1.98 -6.74 27.70
N SER A 17 0.71 -6.47 27.39
CA SER A 17 0.25 -5.83 26.15
C SER A 17 0.71 -4.36 26.01
N SER A 18 1.56 -3.86 26.92
CA SER A 18 2.07 -2.49 26.90
C SER A 18 3.34 -2.28 26.07
N LYS A 19 3.97 -3.33 25.53
CA LYS A 19 5.22 -3.21 24.72
C LYS A 19 5.02 -3.03 23.21
N ALA A 20 3.80 -3.08 22.69
CA ALA A 20 3.49 -2.73 21.30
C ALA A 20 3.26 -1.21 21.14
N SER A 21 4.22 -0.40 21.58
CA SER A 21 4.32 1.00 21.19
C SER A 21 5.66 1.23 20.49
N ALA A 22 5.88 0.49 19.40
CA ALA A 22 6.88 0.89 18.43
C ALA A 22 6.49 2.28 17.95
N SER A 23 7.30 3.28 18.30
CA SER A 23 7.13 4.63 17.79
C SER A 23 7.29 4.58 16.26
N LEU A 24 6.18 4.71 15.54
CA LEU A 24 6.09 4.81 14.08
C LEU A 24 6.81 6.06 13.49
N ASN A 25 7.68 6.71 14.27
CA ASN A 25 8.27 8.01 13.97
C ASN A 25 9.69 7.97 13.39
N SER A 26 10.28 6.79 13.16
CA SER A 26 11.57 6.67 12.48
C SER A 26 11.44 5.85 11.20
N ARG A 27 10.69 6.37 10.22
CA ARG A 27 11.00 6.02 8.83
C ARG A 27 12.42 6.51 8.57
N ALA A 28 13.32 5.60 8.20
CA ALA A 28 14.63 5.98 7.73
C ALA A 28 14.47 7.03 6.64
N THR A 29 15.07 8.20 6.85
CA THR A 29 15.23 9.19 5.81
C THR A 29 16.21 8.58 4.82
N TYR A 30 15.67 7.97 3.76
CA TYR A 30 16.50 7.46 2.68
C TYR A 30 17.21 8.66 2.02
N VAL A 31 18.54 8.71 2.17
CA VAL A 31 19.44 9.69 1.53
C VAL A 31 20.22 8.95 0.44
N GLY A 32 19.51 8.36 -0.53
CA GLY A 32 20.12 7.81 -1.74
C GLY A 32 19.67 8.63 -2.95
N SER A 33 20.61 9.25 -3.65
CA SER A 33 20.38 10.11 -4.81
C SER A 33 20.28 9.34 -6.14
N SER A 34 20.20 8.02 -6.11
CA SER A 34 20.13 7.19 -7.31
C SER A 34 18.68 6.90 -7.69
N GLY A 35 18.13 7.70 -8.61
CA GLY A 35 16.82 7.44 -9.26
C GLY A 35 15.77 8.54 -9.07
N ILE A 36 15.81 9.28 -7.95
CA ILE A 36 14.87 10.37 -7.66
C ILE A 36 15.53 11.71 -8.02
N SER A 37 14.95 12.43 -8.99
CA SER A 37 15.44 13.76 -9.39
C SER A 37 14.80 14.87 -8.56
N GLY A 38 15.63 15.77 -8.03
CA GLY A 38 15.19 16.91 -7.19
C GLY A 38 15.14 16.61 -5.69
N THR A 39 14.90 17.65 -4.89
CA THR A 39 14.78 17.52 -3.43
C THR A 39 13.36 17.88 -3.00
N PRO A 40 12.60 16.94 -2.41
CA PRO A 40 11.30 17.26 -1.86
C PRO A 40 11.43 18.27 -0.72
N SER A 41 10.61 19.31 -0.73
CA SER A 41 10.66 20.38 0.27
C SER A 41 9.27 20.95 0.54
N GLY A 42 9.16 21.75 1.60
CA GLY A 42 7.94 22.47 1.89
C GLY A 42 8.16 23.57 2.92
N SER A 43 7.37 24.63 2.79
CA SER A 43 7.27 25.72 3.74
C SER A 43 5.82 26.16 3.84
N GLY A 44 5.47 26.84 4.92
CA GLY A 44 4.10 27.33 5.10
C GLY A 44 4.02 28.39 6.17
N SER A 45 2.86 29.03 6.22
CA SER A 45 2.55 30.10 7.17
C SER A 45 1.06 30.08 7.53
N GLY A 46 0.74 30.70 8.67
CA GLY A 46 -0.60 30.75 9.23
C GLY A 46 -0.64 30.26 10.67
N SER A 47 -1.63 30.73 11.43
CA SER A 47 -1.81 30.32 12.82
C SER A 47 -2.05 28.81 12.91
N GLY A 48 -1.27 28.13 13.75
CA GLY A 48 -1.35 26.69 13.93
C GLY A 48 -0.55 25.86 12.92
N PHE A 49 0.09 26.44 11.91
CA PHE A 49 0.97 25.70 11.01
C PHE A 49 2.09 24.98 11.78
N VAL A 50 2.33 23.71 11.45
CA VAL A 50 3.41 22.91 12.06
C VAL A 50 4.47 22.57 11.03
N SER A 51 4.09 21.93 9.93
CA SER A 51 5.03 21.52 8.87
C SER A 51 4.32 21.22 7.57
N ALA A 52 5.03 21.35 6.45
CA ALA A 52 4.60 20.86 5.15
C ALA A 52 5.80 20.28 4.40
N LYS A 53 5.56 19.26 3.57
CA LYS A 53 6.61 18.69 2.73
C LYS A 53 6.00 18.06 1.48
N GLY A 54 6.60 18.31 0.32
CA GLY A 54 6.43 17.46 -0.85
C GLY A 54 7.21 16.16 -0.69
N TRP A 55 6.85 15.17 -1.49
CA TRP A 55 7.48 13.85 -1.52
C TRP A 55 7.39 13.27 -2.94
N LEU A 56 7.37 11.94 -3.06
CA LEU A 56 7.20 11.20 -4.31
C LEU A 56 5.73 11.26 -4.75
N ASN A 57 5.46 12.07 -5.78
CA ASN A 57 4.14 12.36 -6.35
C ASN A 57 3.04 12.61 -5.31
N SER A 58 3.42 13.17 -4.17
CA SER A 58 2.54 13.40 -3.03
C SER A 58 3.06 14.52 -2.17
N ALA A 59 2.21 15.07 -1.30
CA ALA A 59 2.60 16.06 -0.30
C ALA A 59 1.77 15.90 0.97
N TYR A 60 2.24 16.49 2.06
CA TYR A 60 1.44 16.63 3.28
C TYR A 60 1.57 18.02 3.90
N VAL A 61 0.56 18.37 4.70
CA VAL A 61 0.61 19.51 5.63
C VAL A 61 0.10 19.06 6.99
N ILE A 62 0.79 19.48 8.05
CA ILE A 62 0.44 19.25 9.46
C ILE A 62 0.19 20.61 10.12
N TRP A 63 -0.89 20.69 10.90
CA TRP A 63 -1.24 21.89 11.66
C TRP A 63 -1.95 21.53 12.97
N THR A 64 -2.10 22.53 13.84
CA THR A 64 -2.91 22.46 15.06
C THR A 64 -4.08 23.43 14.93
N ALA A 65 -5.26 22.99 15.36
CA ALA A 65 -6.47 23.81 15.36
C ALA A 65 -7.52 23.21 16.30
N SER A 66 -8.33 24.07 16.91
CA SER A 66 -9.47 23.68 17.77
C SER A 66 -10.70 23.25 16.97
N GLY A 67 -10.84 23.69 15.72
CA GLY A 67 -11.93 23.33 14.83
C GLY A 67 -11.87 21.86 14.36
N SER A 68 -13.01 21.37 13.85
CA SER A 68 -13.17 20.00 13.33
C SER A 68 -13.51 19.93 11.83
N SER A 69 -13.69 21.08 11.17
CA SER A 69 -14.01 21.15 9.75
C SER A 69 -13.04 22.09 9.04
N PHE A 70 -12.42 21.59 7.99
CA PHE A 70 -11.46 22.32 7.17
C PHE A 70 -11.76 22.06 5.70
N THR A 71 -11.68 23.11 4.89
CA THR A 71 -11.60 22.97 3.43
C THR A 71 -10.14 23.02 3.04
N VAL A 72 -9.67 21.96 2.36
CA VAL A 72 -8.31 21.89 1.84
C VAL A 72 -8.36 21.97 0.32
N THR A 73 -7.50 22.80 -0.25
CA THR A 73 -7.28 22.89 -1.70
C THR A 73 -5.81 22.76 -2.03
N CYS A 74 -5.49 22.12 -3.15
CA CYS A 74 -4.17 22.08 -3.76
C CYS A 74 -4.28 22.69 -5.16
N ASP A 75 -3.55 23.77 -5.42
CA ASP A 75 -3.61 24.56 -6.67
C ASP A 75 -5.04 24.92 -7.08
N GLY A 76 -5.86 25.26 -6.08
CA GLY A 76 -7.26 25.62 -6.27
C GLY A 76 -8.22 24.44 -6.43
N THR A 77 -7.73 23.19 -6.51
CA THR A 77 -8.56 21.98 -6.55
C THR A 77 -8.86 21.48 -5.14
N THR A 78 -10.13 21.21 -4.83
CA THR A 78 -10.54 20.65 -3.54
C THR A 78 -9.95 19.25 -3.33
N VAL A 79 -9.35 19.04 -2.16
CA VAL A 79 -8.87 17.73 -1.71
C VAL A 79 -10.01 17.00 -1.00
N ASP A 80 -10.13 15.69 -1.24
CA ASP A 80 -11.11 14.85 -0.54
C ASP A 80 -10.93 14.98 0.99
N SER A 81 -12.03 15.26 1.69
CA SER A 81 -12.01 15.48 3.13
C SER A 81 -11.56 14.26 3.93
N LEU A 82 -11.70 13.03 3.40
CA LEU A 82 -11.21 11.80 4.03
C LEU A 82 -9.68 11.76 4.13
N LEU A 83 -8.97 12.52 3.30
CA LEU A 83 -7.52 12.65 3.36
C LEU A 83 -7.06 13.63 4.46
N THR A 84 -7.98 14.40 5.04
CA THR A 84 -7.73 15.27 6.19
C THR A 84 -8.14 14.58 7.48
N ARG A 85 -7.18 14.36 8.38
CA ARG A 85 -7.36 13.53 9.57
C ARG A 85 -6.76 14.17 10.80
N LYS A 86 -7.35 13.86 11.95
CA LYS A 86 -6.79 14.20 13.24
C LYS A 86 -5.93 13.05 13.74
N ILE A 87 -4.65 13.32 14.01
CA ILE A 87 -3.67 12.36 14.54
C ILE A 87 -3.15 12.94 15.85
N GLY A 88 -3.59 12.36 16.97
CA GLY A 88 -3.35 12.92 18.29
C GLY A 88 -3.91 14.35 18.40
N ASN A 89 -3.04 15.30 18.73
CA ASN A 89 -3.39 16.73 18.88
C ASN A 89 -3.20 17.56 17.60
N GLN A 90 -2.84 16.91 16.48
CA GLN A 90 -2.57 17.58 15.21
C GLN A 90 -3.57 17.15 14.14
N TRP A 91 -3.78 18.03 13.19
CA TRP A 91 -4.43 17.73 11.92
C TRP A 91 -3.37 17.52 10.86
N ARG A 92 -3.65 16.59 9.95
CA ARG A 92 -2.79 16.27 8.82
C ARG A 92 -3.66 16.07 7.58
N VAL A 93 -3.18 16.57 6.44
CA VAL A 93 -3.70 16.21 5.12
C VAL A 93 -2.57 15.59 4.32
N ASP A 94 -2.86 14.47 3.65
CA ASP A 94 -1.95 13.79 2.74
C ASP A 94 -2.56 13.80 1.33
N ILE A 95 -1.84 14.34 0.35
CA ILE A 95 -2.34 14.60 -1.01
C ILE A 95 -1.51 13.78 -1.99
N PRO A 96 -1.95 12.57 -2.36
CA PRO A 96 -1.30 11.78 -3.41
C PRO A 96 -1.70 12.26 -4.81
N GLY A 97 -1.00 11.77 -5.83
CA GLY A 97 -1.36 12.02 -7.23
C GLY A 97 -0.90 13.38 -7.76
N LEU A 98 0.11 13.98 -7.14
CA LEU A 98 0.67 15.28 -7.53
C LEU A 98 1.77 15.10 -8.56
N LYS A 99 1.80 16.01 -9.55
CA LYS A 99 2.89 16.08 -10.52
C LYS A 99 4.18 16.52 -9.84
N ALA A 100 5.35 16.19 -10.39
CA ALA A 100 6.58 16.83 -9.94
C ALA A 100 6.54 18.35 -10.22
N GLY A 101 6.94 19.15 -9.24
CA GLY A 101 6.93 20.60 -9.30
C GLY A 101 6.45 21.28 -8.02
N SER A 102 6.26 22.59 -8.11
CA SER A 102 5.76 23.40 -6.99
C SER A 102 4.24 23.38 -6.94
N HIS A 103 3.70 23.14 -5.74
CA HIS A 103 2.26 23.14 -5.47
C HIS A 103 1.94 24.04 -4.29
N THR A 104 0.78 24.70 -4.33
CA THR A 104 0.27 25.53 -3.24
C THR A 104 -0.92 24.85 -2.58
N ILE A 105 -0.79 24.54 -1.30
CA ILE A 105 -1.82 23.92 -0.47
C ILE A 105 -2.39 24.99 0.45
N LYS A 106 -3.72 25.18 0.40
CA LYS A 106 -4.44 26.11 1.26
C LYS A 106 -5.45 25.38 2.12
N ILE A 107 -5.37 25.59 3.42
CA ILE A 107 -6.29 25.05 4.42
C ILE A 107 -7.11 26.22 4.96
N THR A 108 -8.43 26.11 4.90
CA THR A 108 -9.36 27.13 5.38
C THR A 108 -10.24 26.54 6.48
N GLY A 109 -10.14 27.09 7.69
CA GLY A 109 -11.00 26.80 8.84
C GLY A 109 -11.27 28.10 9.61
N SER A 110 -11.09 28.10 10.93
CA SER A 110 -11.12 29.34 11.74
C SER A 110 -9.96 30.29 11.43
N ALA A 111 -8.84 29.74 10.94
CA ALA A 111 -7.72 30.47 10.38
C ALA A 111 -7.39 29.89 9.00
N THR A 112 -6.61 30.65 8.22
CA THR A 112 -6.08 30.19 6.93
C THR A 112 -4.61 29.81 7.09
N ILE A 113 -4.25 28.64 6.59
CA ILE A 113 -2.85 28.20 6.44
C ILE A 113 -2.57 28.07 4.95
N THR A 114 -1.42 28.59 4.51
CA THR A 114 -0.93 28.41 3.14
C THR A 114 0.45 27.79 3.18
N ALA A 115 0.63 26.70 2.46
CA ALA A 115 1.90 26.00 2.30
C ALA A 115 2.28 25.90 0.84
N THR A 116 3.56 26.05 0.54
CA THR A 116 4.15 25.75 -0.77
C THR A 116 5.07 24.55 -0.61
N VAL A 117 4.88 23.55 -1.45
CA VAL A 117 5.67 22.31 -1.45
C VAL A 117 6.31 22.08 -2.80
N ASN A 118 7.46 21.40 -2.82
CA ASN A 118 8.08 20.89 -4.05
C ASN A 118 7.97 19.36 -4.06
N VAL A 119 7.23 18.83 -5.01
CA VAL A 119 7.00 17.39 -5.24
C VAL A 119 7.97 16.89 -6.29
N VAL A 120 8.43 15.64 -6.14
CA VAL A 120 9.29 14.96 -7.11
C VAL A 120 8.62 13.69 -7.62
N ASN A 121 9.09 13.13 -8.73
CA ASN A 121 8.51 11.90 -9.26
C ASN A 121 8.97 10.66 -8.47
N GLN A 122 8.10 9.66 -8.42
CA GLN A 122 8.50 8.30 -8.11
C GLN A 122 9.56 7.78 -9.11
N ASP A 123 10.46 6.93 -8.64
CA ASP A 123 11.41 6.21 -9.49
C ASP A 123 10.71 5.05 -10.20
N ARG A 124 10.31 5.28 -11.46
CA ARG A 124 9.61 4.31 -12.31
C ARG A 124 10.60 3.54 -13.20
N SER A 125 11.62 2.94 -12.60
CA SER A 125 12.62 2.10 -13.27
C SER A 125 12.35 0.61 -13.06
N GLY A 126 12.99 -0.24 -13.87
CA GLY A 126 12.83 -1.69 -13.79
C GLY A 126 11.84 -2.28 -14.80
N PHE A 127 11.74 -3.61 -14.81
CA PHE A 127 11.01 -4.35 -15.84
C PHE A 127 9.50 -4.14 -15.83
N ALA A 128 8.89 -3.68 -14.73
CA ALA A 128 7.46 -3.35 -14.71
C ALA A 128 7.09 -2.26 -15.72
N PHE A 129 8.06 -1.39 -16.06
CA PHE A 129 7.92 -0.26 -16.97
C PHE A 129 8.45 -0.51 -18.39
N TYR A 130 8.75 -1.77 -18.72
CA TYR A 130 9.24 -2.13 -20.05
C TYR A 130 8.29 -1.64 -21.17
N GLY A 131 8.87 -1.14 -22.26
CA GLY A 131 8.11 -0.76 -23.46
C GLY A 131 7.15 0.41 -23.28
N SER A 132 7.44 1.36 -22.38
CA SER A 132 6.59 2.52 -22.00
C SER A 132 5.37 2.21 -21.12
N THR A 133 5.31 1.00 -20.57
CA THR A 133 4.25 0.60 -19.66
C THR A 133 4.28 1.42 -18.37
N VAL A 134 3.09 1.82 -17.88
CA VAL A 134 2.93 2.41 -16.55
C VAL A 134 1.83 1.63 -15.81
N PRO A 135 2.19 0.72 -14.89
CA PRO A 135 1.23 -0.01 -14.07
C PRO A 135 0.36 0.92 -13.22
N GLY A 136 -0.80 0.41 -12.79
CA GLY A 136 -1.68 1.10 -11.85
C GLY A 136 -2.61 2.14 -12.48
N ALA A 137 -3.20 2.96 -11.63
CA ALA A 137 -4.16 4.01 -11.95
C ALA A 137 -3.51 5.39 -12.20
N TYR A 138 -2.18 5.50 -12.10
CA TYR A 138 -1.44 6.74 -12.28
C TYR A 138 -0.73 6.81 -13.63
N ASN A 139 -0.58 8.02 -14.17
CA ASN A 139 0.29 8.33 -15.29
C ASN A 139 1.76 8.34 -14.83
N ALA A 140 2.70 8.32 -15.79
CA ALA A 140 4.13 8.42 -15.51
C ALA A 140 4.50 9.69 -14.72
N ASP A 141 3.75 10.79 -14.91
CA ASP A 141 3.96 12.06 -14.21
C ASP A 141 3.33 12.13 -12.81
N GLY A 142 2.73 11.04 -12.35
CA GLY A 142 2.13 10.92 -11.02
C GLY A 142 0.67 11.34 -10.92
N THR A 143 0.08 11.94 -11.95
CA THR A 143 -1.34 12.28 -11.95
C THR A 143 -2.22 11.06 -12.20
N LEU A 144 -3.49 11.07 -11.75
CA LEU A 144 -4.42 9.98 -12.06
C LEU A 144 -4.69 9.87 -13.57
N LYS A 145 -4.79 8.63 -14.08
CA LYS A 145 -5.25 8.36 -15.45
C LYS A 145 -6.66 8.89 -15.66
N SER A 146 -6.98 9.27 -16.90
CA SER A 146 -8.32 9.71 -17.26
C SER A 146 -9.37 8.66 -16.92
N GLY A 147 -10.47 9.08 -16.29
CA GLY A 147 -11.56 8.19 -15.88
C GLY A 147 -11.23 7.26 -14.71
N ALA A 148 -10.08 7.43 -14.04
CA ALA A 148 -9.75 6.65 -12.85
C ALA A 148 -10.81 6.84 -11.75
N VAL A 149 -11.22 5.72 -11.15
CA VAL A 149 -12.09 5.69 -9.99
C VAL A 149 -11.23 5.62 -8.74
N VAL A 150 -11.47 6.52 -7.78
CA VAL A 150 -10.74 6.54 -6.51
C VAL A 150 -11.65 6.09 -5.39
N LEU A 151 -11.20 5.11 -4.60
CA LEU A 151 -11.87 4.61 -3.41
C LEU A 151 -11.01 4.92 -2.18
N ASN A 152 -11.45 5.87 -1.35
CA ASN A 152 -10.81 6.18 -0.07
C ASN A 152 -11.39 5.27 1.03
N ILE A 153 -10.56 4.35 1.53
CA ILE A 153 -10.95 3.29 2.46
C ILE A 153 -10.26 3.50 3.80
N ASN A 154 -11.04 3.53 4.87
CA ASN A 154 -10.54 3.43 6.24
C ASN A 154 -11.21 2.23 6.93
N ASN A 155 -10.83 1.95 8.18
CA ASN A 155 -11.36 0.79 8.89
C ASN A 155 -12.89 0.77 9.04
N SER A 156 -13.53 1.94 9.09
CA SER A 156 -15.00 2.06 9.22
C SER A 156 -15.73 1.96 7.88
N THR A 157 -15.05 2.19 6.75
CA THR A 157 -15.68 2.21 5.41
C THR A 157 -15.37 0.99 4.56
N LYS A 158 -14.40 0.16 4.93
CA LYS A 158 -13.96 -1.03 4.17
C LYS A 158 -15.10 -1.98 3.75
N ASP A 159 -16.15 -2.09 4.57
CA ASP A 159 -17.30 -2.98 4.34
C ASP A 159 -18.51 -2.27 3.72
N SER A 160 -18.49 -0.94 3.64
CA SER A 160 -19.63 -0.12 3.19
C SER A 160 -19.35 0.71 1.96
N VAL A 161 -18.10 0.75 1.48
CA VAL A 161 -17.73 1.39 0.20
C VAL A 161 -18.57 0.80 -0.93
N LYS A 162 -19.04 1.65 -1.83
CA LYS A 162 -19.88 1.25 -2.97
C LYS A 162 -19.29 1.70 -4.28
N LEU A 163 -19.49 0.88 -5.31
CA LEU A 163 -19.18 1.25 -6.68
C LEU A 163 -20.08 0.47 -7.64
N ASP A 164 -20.64 1.19 -8.61
CA ASP A 164 -21.28 0.57 -9.77
C ASP A 164 -20.21 0.19 -10.78
N VAL A 165 -20.10 -1.11 -11.08
CA VAL A 165 -19.09 -1.70 -11.96
C VAL A 165 -19.77 -2.25 -13.22
N THR A 166 -19.23 -1.96 -14.39
CA THR A 166 -19.70 -2.57 -15.65
C THR A 166 -19.36 -4.05 -15.67
N THR A 167 -20.36 -4.92 -15.84
CA THR A 167 -20.19 -6.37 -15.65
C THR A 167 -20.51 -7.23 -16.86
N ASP A 168 -20.92 -6.62 -17.98
CA ASP A 168 -21.11 -7.33 -19.25
C ASP A 168 -20.82 -6.43 -20.47
N SER A 169 -20.81 -7.05 -21.66
CA SER A 169 -20.55 -6.38 -22.93
C SER A 169 -21.65 -5.42 -23.38
N LYS A 170 -22.80 -5.41 -22.70
CA LYS A 170 -23.92 -4.50 -22.99
C LYS A 170 -23.82 -3.22 -22.16
N GLY A 171 -22.84 -3.12 -21.27
CA GLY A 171 -22.66 -1.96 -20.39
C GLY A 171 -23.52 -2.01 -19.13
N ASN A 172 -24.12 -3.16 -18.78
CA ASN A 172 -24.91 -3.26 -17.57
C ASN A 172 -24.02 -3.16 -16.33
N LYS A 173 -24.48 -2.37 -15.36
CA LYS A 173 -23.77 -2.13 -14.12
C LYS A 173 -24.32 -2.99 -12.98
N THR A 174 -23.41 -3.53 -12.17
CA THR A 174 -23.72 -4.15 -10.88
C THR A 174 -23.31 -3.20 -9.78
N SER A 175 -24.21 -2.90 -8.84
CA SER A 175 -23.88 -2.12 -7.64
C SER A 175 -23.22 -3.02 -6.60
N CYS A 176 -21.94 -2.80 -6.35
CA CYS A 176 -21.16 -3.57 -5.38
C CYS A 176 -21.05 -2.82 -4.06
N THR A 177 -21.00 -3.55 -2.94
CA THR A 177 -20.72 -3.01 -1.61
C THR A 177 -19.59 -3.84 -0.97
N GLY A 178 -18.57 -3.17 -0.43
CA GLY A 178 -17.36 -3.79 0.10
C GLY A 178 -16.23 -3.91 -0.93
N LEU A 179 -14.98 -4.00 -0.45
CA LEU A 179 -13.80 -3.94 -1.30
C LEU A 179 -13.64 -5.18 -2.20
N GLN A 180 -13.71 -6.39 -1.65
CA GLN A 180 -13.59 -7.62 -2.45
C GLN A 180 -14.73 -7.79 -3.46
N PRO A 181 -16.01 -7.56 -3.13
CA PRO A 181 -17.10 -7.62 -4.13
C PRO A 181 -16.92 -6.65 -5.30
N ILE A 182 -16.29 -5.49 -5.08
CA ILE A 182 -15.92 -4.58 -6.18
C ILE A 182 -14.87 -5.23 -7.08
N LEU A 183 -13.79 -5.77 -6.52
CA LEU A 183 -12.74 -6.46 -7.29
C LEU A 183 -13.28 -7.69 -8.04
N ASP A 184 -14.20 -8.44 -7.43
CA ASP A 184 -14.87 -9.59 -8.06
C ASP A 184 -15.74 -9.18 -9.25
N ALA A 185 -16.30 -7.97 -9.23
CA ALA A 185 -17.01 -7.42 -10.39
C ALA A 185 -16.03 -6.98 -11.48
N PHE A 186 -14.91 -6.34 -11.13
CA PHE A 186 -13.84 -6.00 -12.10
C PHE A 186 -13.25 -7.24 -12.77
N LYS A 187 -13.11 -8.36 -12.04
CA LYS A 187 -12.67 -9.67 -12.57
C LYS A 187 -13.45 -10.15 -13.78
N LYS A 188 -14.70 -9.69 -13.97
CA LYS A 188 -15.51 -10.00 -15.16
C LYS A 188 -14.95 -9.39 -16.45
N GLY A 189 -14.09 -8.36 -16.35
CA GLY A 189 -13.31 -7.81 -17.45
C GLY A 189 -14.04 -6.84 -18.38
N TYR A 190 -15.18 -6.30 -17.97
CA TYR A 190 -15.98 -5.37 -18.78
C TYR A 190 -15.87 -3.90 -18.33
N ASP A 191 -15.38 -3.65 -17.12
CA ASP A 191 -15.06 -2.32 -16.65
C ASP A 191 -13.59 -2.01 -16.91
N ASN A 192 -13.34 -1.03 -17.77
CA ASN A 192 -12.00 -0.65 -18.21
C ASN A 192 -11.47 0.59 -17.52
N ARG A 193 -12.20 1.14 -16.53
CA ARG A 193 -11.73 2.29 -15.75
C ARG A 193 -10.55 1.87 -14.88
N PRO A 194 -9.46 2.65 -14.81
CA PRO A 194 -8.43 2.44 -13.81
C PRO A 194 -9.02 2.57 -12.40
N LEU A 195 -8.55 1.74 -11.47
CA LEU A 195 -9.04 1.73 -10.09
C LEU A 195 -7.91 2.07 -9.12
N CYS A 196 -8.10 3.12 -8.32
CA CYS A 196 -7.16 3.52 -7.27
C CYS A 196 -7.82 3.32 -5.91
N ILE A 197 -7.35 2.34 -5.15
CA ILE A 197 -7.80 2.05 -3.79
C ILE A 197 -6.79 2.67 -2.81
N ARG A 198 -7.26 3.56 -1.95
CA ARG A 198 -6.45 4.29 -0.98
C ARG A 198 -6.77 3.83 0.43
N LEU A 199 -5.82 3.19 1.10
CA LEU A 199 -5.94 2.77 2.49
C LEU A 199 -5.52 3.91 3.42
N ILE A 200 -6.39 4.23 4.37
CA ILE A 200 -6.25 5.37 5.26
C ILE A 200 -6.22 4.86 6.70
N GLY A 201 -5.08 5.02 7.37
CA GLY A 201 -4.84 4.51 8.70
C GLY A 201 -4.77 2.97 8.74
N ARG A 202 -4.91 2.40 9.94
CA ARG A 202 -4.96 0.94 10.14
C ARG A 202 -6.30 0.37 9.71
N VAL A 203 -6.30 -0.49 8.70
CA VAL A 203 -7.45 -1.23 8.17
C VAL A 203 -7.31 -2.71 8.54
N THR A 204 -8.15 -3.19 9.45
CA THR A 204 -8.24 -4.63 9.73
C THR A 204 -9.08 -5.34 8.66
N ASP A 205 -9.16 -6.65 8.72
CA ASP A 205 -9.87 -7.53 7.78
C ASP A 205 -11.21 -6.97 7.31
N PRO A 206 -11.38 -6.75 5.99
CA PRO A 206 -12.69 -6.64 5.38
C PRO A 206 -13.52 -7.91 5.62
N SER A 207 -14.84 -7.74 5.76
CA SER A 207 -15.80 -8.82 5.98
C SER A 207 -15.83 -9.87 4.87
N VAL A 208 -15.42 -9.48 3.66
CA VAL A 208 -15.31 -10.37 2.50
C VAL A 208 -13.89 -10.29 1.98
N LEU A 209 -13.20 -11.43 2.05
CA LEU A 209 -11.85 -11.68 1.53
C LEU A 209 -11.81 -13.09 0.95
N THR A 210 -10.90 -13.33 0.00
CA THR A 210 -10.69 -14.68 -0.56
C THR A 210 -9.64 -15.40 0.25
N SER A 211 -10.07 -16.37 1.07
CA SER A 211 -9.17 -17.08 2.00
C SER A 211 -8.37 -16.13 2.90
N GLY A 212 -8.97 -15.01 3.31
CA GLY A 212 -8.31 -13.98 4.13
C GLY A 212 -7.46 -12.97 3.35
N ASP A 213 -7.30 -13.12 2.03
CA ASP A 213 -6.58 -12.13 1.21
C ASP A 213 -7.54 -11.20 0.45
N LEU A 214 -7.07 -9.98 0.21
CA LEU A 214 -7.64 -9.13 -0.83
C LEU A 214 -7.15 -9.63 -2.19
N MET A 215 -8.05 -10.20 -2.97
CA MET A 215 -7.73 -10.82 -4.24
C MET A 215 -8.01 -9.89 -5.42
N ILE A 216 -6.95 -9.51 -6.13
CA ILE A 216 -7.01 -8.83 -7.43
C ILE A 216 -6.81 -9.89 -8.52
N SER A 217 -7.86 -10.20 -9.28
CA SER A 217 -7.80 -11.33 -10.20
C SER A 217 -8.49 -11.08 -11.53
N GLY A 218 -7.86 -11.54 -12.62
CA GLY A 218 -8.56 -11.85 -13.87
C GLY A 218 -9.35 -13.14 -13.77
N SER A 219 -10.16 -13.44 -14.79
CA SER A 219 -10.98 -14.66 -14.83
C SER A 219 -10.19 -15.92 -15.22
N GLY A 220 -8.95 -15.78 -15.71
CA GLY A 220 -8.05 -16.87 -16.06
C GLY A 220 -6.86 -16.38 -16.89
N SER A 221 -5.93 -17.25 -17.24
CA SER A 221 -4.70 -16.91 -17.99
C SER A 221 -4.96 -16.42 -19.42
N SER A 222 -6.14 -16.65 -19.98
CA SER A 222 -6.58 -16.09 -21.27
C SER A 222 -7.48 -14.86 -21.12
N LYS A 223 -7.79 -14.45 -19.89
CA LYS A 223 -8.71 -13.36 -19.54
C LYS A 223 -8.16 -12.58 -18.34
N HIS A 224 -7.02 -11.93 -18.58
CA HIS A 224 -6.37 -11.11 -17.58
C HIS A 224 -7.23 -9.90 -17.22
N LEU A 225 -7.08 -9.44 -15.98
CA LEU A 225 -7.54 -8.11 -15.58
C LEU A 225 -6.51 -7.08 -16.04
N THR A 226 -6.89 -6.09 -16.85
CA THR A 226 -5.93 -5.20 -17.54
C THR A 226 -6.27 -3.70 -17.43
N ASN A 227 -7.27 -3.32 -16.63
CA ASN A 227 -7.73 -1.93 -16.50
C ASN A 227 -6.77 -1.01 -15.72
N GLY A 228 -5.75 -1.57 -15.06
CA GLY A 228 -4.81 -0.84 -14.22
C GLY A 228 -5.38 -0.61 -12.82
N ILE A 229 -4.77 -1.25 -11.81
CA ILE A 229 -5.21 -1.12 -10.41
C ILE A 229 -4.05 -0.70 -9.54
N THR A 230 -4.26 0.36 -8.76
CA THR A 230 -3.37 0.76 -7.67
C THR A 230 -4.03 0.47 -6.33
N VAL A 231 -3.31 -0.16 -5.41
CA VAL A 231 -3.66 -0.18 -3.98
C VAL A 231 -2.54 0.54 -3.24
N GLU A 232 -2.84 1.72 -2.71
CA GLU A 232 -1.84 2.58 -2.06
C GLU A 232 -2.23 2.94 -0.63
N GLY A 233 -1.25 3.14 0.23
CA GLY A 233 -1.46 3.70 1.56
C GLY A 233 -1.34 5.22 1.58
N ILE A 234 -2.16 5.88 2.39
CA ILE A 234 -2.16 7.33 2.59
C ILE A 234 -1.43 7.71 3.87
N GLY A 235 -0.45 8.61 3.74
CA GLY A 235 0.35 9.08 4.87
C GLY A 235 1.36 8.05 5.36
N SER A 236 1.69 8.11 6.64
CA SER A 236 2.71 7.26 7.27
C SER A 236 2.13 6.17 8.18
N ASP A 237 0.81 6.05 8.24
CA ASP A 237 0.08 5.18 9.16
C ASP A 237 -0.92 4.25 8.46
N ALA A 238 -0.85 4.14 7.13
CA ALA A 238 -1.65 3.23 6.35
C ALA A 238 -1.16 1.78 6.53
N THR A 239 -2.04 0.93 7.05
CA THR A 239 -1.68 -0.45 7.41
C THR A 239 -2.78 -1.42 7.00
N ALA A 240 -2.41 -2.49 6.29
CA ALA A 240 -3.21 -3.70 6.17
C ALA A 240 -2.83 -4.63 7.34
N TYR A 241 -3.77 -4.83 8.26
CA TYR A 241 -3.53 -5.58 9.50
C TYR A 241 -4.39 -6.85 9.51
N GLY A 242 -3.76 -8.02 9.54
CA GLY A 242 -4.45 -9.32 9.47
C GLY A 242 -4.48 -9.93 8.07
N TRP A 243 -4.42 -9.12 7.01
CA TRP A 243 -4.66 -9.60 5.64
C TRP A 243 -3.57 -9.15 4.66
N GLY A 244 -3.36 -9.96 3.62
CA GLY A 244 -2.43 -9.72 2.52
C GLY A 244 -3.13 -9.40 1.19
N ILE A 245 -2.34 -9.14 0.15
CA ILE A 245 -2.85 -8.93 -1.22
C ILE A 245 -2.38 -10.07 -2.12
N ARG A 246 -3.35 -10.71 -2.77
CA ARG A 246 -3.09 -11.75 -3.76
C ARG A 246 -3.45 -11.26 -5.16
N ILE A 247 -2.47 -11.28 -6.06
CA ILE A 247 -2.63 -10.87 -7.46
C ILE A 247 -2.60 -12.11 -8.34
N LYS A 248 -3.59 -12.27 -9.24
CA LYS A 248 -3.72 -13.47 -10.07
C LYS A 248 -4.24 -13.21 -11.49
N ASN A 249 -3.56 -13.70 -12.53
CA ASN A 249 -3.92 -13.44 -13.93
C ASN A 249 -4.26 -11.95 -14.16
N ALA A 250 -3.39 -11.05 -13.72
CA ALA A 250 -3.66 -9.62 -13.74
C ALA A 250 -2.43 -8.84 -14.19
N ASP A 251 -2.69 -7.79 -14.97
CA ASP A 251 -1.67 -6.95 -15.56
C ASP A 251 -1.81 -5.50 -15.06
N PHE A 252 -0.70 -4.76 -15.09
CA PHE A 252 -0.65 -3.33 -14.76
C PHE A 252 -1.09 -3.04 -13.32
N ILE A 253 -0.53 -3.77 -12.35
CA ILE A 253 -0.86 -3.61 -10.93
C ILE A 253 0.22 -2.82 -10.20
N GLU A 254 -0.18 -1.89 -9.34
CA GLU A 254 0.68 -1.10 -8.46
C GLU A 254 0.24 -1.29 -7.01
N ILE A 255 1.15 -1.69 -6.13
CA ILE A 255 0.92 -1.78 -4.68
C ILE A 255 1.95 -0.87 -4.01
N SER A 256 1.51 0.10 -3.20
CA SER A 256 2.44 1.10 -2.71
C SER A 256 2.15 1.67 -1.33
N ASN A 257 3.21 2.05 -0.59
CA ASN A 257 3.12 2.78 0.68
C ASN A 257 2.18 2.14 1.74
N ILE A 258 2.09 0.82 1.78
CA ILE A 258 1.29 0.07 2.78
C ILE A 258 2.22 -0.62 3.76
N GLY A 259 1.92 -0.51 5.05
CA GLY A 259 2.45 -1.42 6.05
C GLY A 259 1.61 -2.70 6.11
N PHE A 260 2.20 -3.86 5.83
CA PHE A 260 1.55 -5.15 6.01
C PHE A 260 1.99 -5.76 7.33
N MET A 261 1.04 -6.06 8.21
CA MET A 261 1.33 -6.52 9.56
C MET A 261 0.44 -7.70 9.94
N MET A 262 1.04 -8.70 10.59
CA MET A 262 0.30 -9.80 11.21
C MET A 262 -0.65 -10.52 10.24
N VAL A 263 -0.22 -10.73 8.99
CA VAL A 263 -1.04 -11.42 8.00
C VAL A 263 -1.31 -12.85 8.47
N ASP A 264 -2.59 -13.20 8.59
CA ASP A 264 -3.10 -14.50 9.03
C ASP A 264 -3.98 -15.18 7.96
N SER A 265 -3.93 -14.65 6.73
CA SER A 265 -4.62 -15.20 5.58
C SER A 265 -4.12 -16.61 5.23
N GLY A 266 -4.89 -17.33 4.42
CA GLY A 266 -4.57 -18.69 4.02
C GLY A 266 -3.27 -18.85 3.22
N GLU A 267 -2.79 -17.83 2.52
CA GLU A 267 -1.43 -17.86 1.94
C GLU A 267 -0.38 -17.41 2.94
N GLY A 268 -0.75 -16.56 3.90
CA GLY A 268 0.18 -15.94 4.84
C GLY A 268 1.10 -14.89 4.22
N ASP A 269 0.99 -14.66 2.91
CA ASP A 269 1.85 -13.73 2.15
C ASP A 269 1.44 -12.27 2.39
N ASN A 270 2.37 -11.33 2.61
CA ASN A 270 1.98 -9.90 2.61
C ASN A 270 1.47 -9.48 1.22
N VAL A 271 2.25 -9.77 0.18
CA VAL A 271 1.84 -9.61 -1.22
C VAL A 271 2.32 -10.81 -2.03
N SER A 272 1.40 -11.44 -2.76
CA SER A 272 1.68 -12.64 -3.57
C SER A 272 1.24 -12.42 -5.01
N LEU A 273 2.15 -12.55 -5.97
CA LEU A 273 1.82 -12.65 -7.39
C LEU A 273 1.72 -14.13 -7.75
N GLN A 274 0.61 -14.52 -8.36
CA GLN A 274 0.31 -15.92 -8.67
C GLN A 274 -0.22 -16.05 -10.09
N GLN A 275 0.11 -17.16 -10.76
CA GLN A 275 -0.54 -17.61 -11.99
C GLN A 275 -0.65 -16.51 -13.07
N ASP A 276 0.48 -16.20 -13.73
CA ASP A 276 0.59 -15.33 -14.91
C ASP A 276 0.20 -13.86 -14.66
N CYS A 277 0.96 -13.14 -13.82
CA CYS A 277 0.84 -11.68 -13.70
C CYS A 277 1.91 -10.97 -14.53
N LYS A 278 1.58 -9.79 -15.08
CA LYS A 278 2.51 -8.97 -15.90
C LYS A 278 2.50 -7.50 -15.52
N ASN A 279 3.65 -6.84 -15.62
CA ASN A 279 3.76 -5.39 -15.38
C ASN A 279 3.24 -5.03 -13.98
N VAL A 280 3.83 -5.63 -12.96
CA VAL A 280 3.46 -5.42 -11.55
C VAL A 280 4.57 -4.66 -10.83
N TRP A 281 4.19 -3.62 -10.09
CA TRP A 281 5.10 -2.81 -9.30
C TRP A 281 4.67 -2.79 -7.82
N VAL A 282 5.54 -3.29 -6.94
CA VAL A 282 5.32 -3.24 -5.49
C VAL A 282 6.42 -2.40 -4.87
N HIS A 283 6.07 -1.27 -4.24
CA HIS A 283 7.08 -0.31 -3.82
C HIS A 283 6.73 0.52 -2.58
N ASN A 284 7.77 0.96 -1.86
CA ASN A 284 7.62 1.76 -0.64
C ASN A 284 6.71 1.11 0.43
N CYS A 285 6.53 -0.21 0.38
CA CYS A 285 5.78 -0.94 1.39
C CYS A 285 6.68 -1.33 2.56
N ASP A 286 6.11 -1.31 3.75
CA ASP A 286 6.73 -1.85 4.95
C ASP A 286 6.16 -3.27 5.16
N MET A 287 6.96 -4.29 4.89
CA MET A 287 6.62 -5.70 5.04
C MET A 287 7.06 -6.15 6.43
N PHE A 288 6.15 -6.17 7.40
CA PHE A 288 6.46 -6.67 8.75
C PHE A 288 6.24 -8.17 8.83
N TYR A 289 6.78 -8.81 9.87
CA TYR A 289 6.52 -10.22 10.15
C TYR A 289 5.02 -10.55 10.18
N GLY A 290 4.68 -11.74 9.66
CA GLY A 290 3.31 -12.23 9.60
C GLY A 290 2.86 -12.89 10.90
N ALA A 291 1.60 -13.31 10.96
CA ALA A 291 1.13 -14.12 12.08
C ALA A 291 1.86 -15.48 12.06
N PRO A 292 2.31 -16.01 13.21
CA PRO A 292 2.99 -17.30 13.25
C PRO A 292 2.12 -18.41 12.64
N GLY A 293 2.68 -19.12 11.66
CA GLY A 293 2.04 -20.26 10.99
C GLY A 293 2.23 -21.58 11.73
N GLY A 294 1.72 -22.66 11.14
CA GLY A 294 1.80 -24.01 11.71
C GLY A 294 3.15 -24.70 11.48
N ASP A 295 3.87 -24.31 10.43
CA ASP A 295 5.15 -24.92 10.08
C ASP A 295 6.32 -24.29 10.86
N LYS A 296 7.38 -25.08 11.08
CA LYS A 296 8.55 -24.65 11.87
C LYS A 296 9.24 -23.41 11.30
N ASP A 297 9.21 -23.26 9.98
CA ASP A 297 9.78 -22.13 9.25
C ASP A 297 8.80 -20.98 9.04
N GLN A 298 7.64 -21.01 9.72
CA GLN A 298 6.60 -19.96 9.70
C GLN A 298 6.47 -19.22 11.04
N ALA A 299 7.46 -19.30 11.92
CA ALA A 299 7.45 -18.63 13.23
C ALA A 299 7.28 -17.10 13.13
N LYS A 300 7.63 -16.50 11.98
CA LYS A 300 7.49 -15.07 11.67
C LYS A 300 6.55 -14.80 10.46
N GLY A 301 5.57 -15.69 10.25
CA GLY A 301 4.71 -15.70 9.06
C GLY A 301 5.24 -16.56 7.91
N ASP A 302 4.48 -16.67 6.81
CA ASP A 302 4.97 -17.29 5.57
C ASP A 302 5.74 -16.27 4.71
N GLY A 303 5.42 -16.09 3.42
CA GLY A 303 6.13 -15.15 2.56
C GLY A 303 5.85 -13.67 2.86
N ALA A 304 6.82 -12.80 2.62
CA ALA A 304 6.55 -11.36 2.62
C ALA A 304 6.10 -10.91 1.22
N LEU A 305 7.00 -10.98 0.24
CA LEU A 305 6.73 -10.53 -1.13
C LEU A 305 7.13 -11.60 -2.15
N ASP A 306 6.16 -12.40 -2.54
CA ASP A 306 6.34 -13.60 -3.36
C ASP A 306 5.97 -13.34 -4.83
N CYS A 307 6.85 -13.74 -5.74
CA CYS A 307 6.61 -13.69 -7.18
C CYS A 307 6.55 -15.11 -7.76
N LYS A 308 5.33 -15.61 -8.02
CA LYS A 308 5.08 -16.95 -8.54
C LYS A 308 4.55 -16.86 -9.98
N LYS A 309 5.25 -17.51 -10.93
CA LYS A 309 4.88 -17.63 -12.35
C LYS A 309 4.46 -16.31 -13.00
N SER A 310 5.27 -15.25 -12.83
CA SER A 310 4.95 -13.89 -13.27
C SER A 310 6.17 -13.20 -13.88
N THR A 311 5.96 -12.18 -14.71
CA THR A 311 7.04 -11.52 -15.48
C THR A 311 6.81 -10.02 -15.63
N TYR A 312 7.84 -9.26 -16.02
CA TYR A 312 7.84 -7.80 -16.02
C TYR A 312 7.43 -7.24 -14.66
N VAL A 313 8.20 -7.60 -13.63
CA VAL A 313 7.91 -7.24 -12.24
C VAL A 313 9.01 -6.32 -11.72
N THR A 314 8.64 -5.37 -10.86
CA THR A 314 9.59 -4.54 -10.13
C THR A 314 9.19 -4.46 -8.67
N PHE A 315 10.12 -4.81 -7.79
CA PHE A 315 9.99 -4.65 -6.35
C PHE A 315 11.05 -3.66 -5.88
N SER A 316 10.63 -2.49 -5.40
CA SER A 316 11.55 -1.39 -5.17
C SER A 316 11.26 -0.58 -3.91
N TYR A 317 12.28 -0.13 -3.19
CA TYR A 317 12.12 0.71 -2.00
C TYR A 317 11.23 0.10 -0.91
N ASN A 318 11.03 -1.22 -0.91
CA ASN A 318 10.31 -1.91 0.15
C ASN A 318 11.23 -2.14 1.35
N HIS A 319 10.65 -2.19 2.54
CA HIS A 319 11.37 -2.50 3.77
C HIS A 319 10.83 -3.78 4.37
N PHE A 320 11.67 -4.80 4.47
CA PHE A 320 11.40 -6.09 5.09
C PHE A 320 11.89 -6.05 6.54
N TRP A 321 10.95 -6.07 7.48
CA TRP A 321 11.20 -5.95 8.92
C TRP A 321 11.06 -7.31 9.58
N ASP A 322 12.17 -7.89 10.03
CA ASP A 322 12.19 -9.13 10.81
C ASP A 322 11.41 -10.29 10.14
N ASN A 323 11.36 -10.35 8.80
CA ASN A 323 10.61 -11.40 8.11
C ASN A 323 11.32 -12.77 8.23
N GLY A 324 10.56 -13.86 8.33
CA GLY A 324 11.13 -15.21 8.21
C GLY A 324 11.54 -15.53 6.77
N LYS A 325 10.70 -15.15 5.80
CA LYS A 325 10.81 -15.48 4.38
C LYS A 325 10.55 -14.23 3.51
N CYS A 326 11.59 -13.53 3.07
CA CYS A 326 11.45 -12.24 2.36
C CYS A 326 10.84 -12.37 0.96
N ASN A 327 11.55 -13.01 0.03
CA ASN A 327 11.14 -13.04 -1.37
C ASN A 327 11.22 -14.44 -1.99
N LEU A 328 10.09 -15.12 -2.20
CA LEU A 328 10.09 -16.27 -3.11
C LEU A 328 10.09 -15.80 -4.56
N LEU A 329 10.98 -16.40 -5.37
CA LEU A 329 10.88 -16.36 -6.82
C LEU A 329 10.54 -17.75 -7.38
N GLY A 330 9.24 -17.99 -7.59
CA GLY A 330 8.69 -19.30 -7.96
C GLY A 330 8.22 -19.38 -9.41
N LEU A 331 9.13 -19.60 -10.37
CA LEU A 331 8.83 -19.56 -11.81
C LEU A 331 8.66 -20.94 -12.48
N SER A 332 8.53 -21.99 -11.68
CA SER A 332 8.66 -23.42 -12.04
C SER A 332 10.12 -23.82 -12.29
N GLU A 333 10.50 -25.02 -11.87
CA GLU A 333 11.86 -25.54 -12.04
C GLU A 333 12.21 -25.67 -13.53
N GLY A 334 13.42 -25.24 -13.92
CA GLY A 334 13.94 -25.40 -15.28
C GLY A 334 13.52 -24.32 -16.30
N THR A 335 12.75 -23.30 -15.90
CA THR A 335 12.46 -22.15 -16.77
C THR A 335 13.69 -21.26 -16.93
N THR A 336 14.14 -21.01 -18.17
CA THR A 336 15.27 -20.09 -18.47
C THR A 336 14.86 -18.78 -19.14
N ASP A 337 13.62 -18.68 -19.62
CA ASP A 337 13.12 -17.55 -20.40
C ASP A 337 11.93 -16.87 -19.71
N GLY A 338 11.72 -15.58 -20.02
CA GLY A 338 10.57 -14.81 -19.51
C GLY A 338 10.70 -14.36 -18.06
N LEU A 339 11.92 -14.32 -17.51
CA LEU A 339 12.20 -13.97 -16.12
C LEU A 339 12.63 -12.51 -15.96
N TYR A 340 11.73 -11.58 -16.26
CA TYR A 340 12.03 -10.14 -16.21
C TYR A 340 11.58 -9.54 -14.89
N ILE A 341 12.47 -9.56 -13.89
CA ILE A 341 12.18 -9.04 -12.55
C ILE A 341 13.31 -8.15 -12.08
N THR A 342 12.95 -7.00 -11.51
CA THR A 342 13.89 -6.04 -10.94
C THR A 342 13.66 -5.93 -9.43
N TYR A 343 14.73 -6.08 -8.66
CA TYR A 343 14.79 -5.72 -7.24
C TYR A 343 15.77 -4.58 -7.10
N HIS A 344 15.35 -3.42 -6.58
CA HIS A 344 16.29 -2.31 -6.33
C HIS A 344 15.88 -1.44 -5.14
N HIS A 345 16.87 -0.97 -4.39
CA HIS A 345 16.68 -0.11 -3.20
C HIS A 345 15.76 -0.68 -2.10
N ASN A 346 15.51 -1.99 -2.09
CA ASN A 346 14.84 -2.63 -0.96
C ASN A 346 15.78 -2.70 0.25
N TRP A 347 15.22 -2.62 1.46
CA TRP A 347 15.94 -2.80 2.71
C TRP A 347 15.50 -4.10 3.36
N TYR A 348 16.43 -5.04 3.50
CA TYR A 348 16.25 -6.29 4.23
C TYR A 348 16.82 -6.15 5.62
N ASP A 349 15.96 -5.93 6.61
CA ASP A 349 16.34 -5.65 7.99
C ASP A 349 16.02 -6.87 8.87
N HIS A 350 17.07 -7.56 9.33
CA HIS A 350 16.98 -8.74 10.21
C HIS A 350 16.06 -9.87 9.72
N SER A 351 15.97 -10.06 8.40
CA SER A 351 15.18 -11.15 7.82
C SER A 351 15.96 -12.47 7.77
N ASP A 352 15.30 -13.59 8.03
CA ASP A 352 15.96 -14.88 8.26
C ASP A 352 16.38 -15.58 6.95
N SER A 353 15.55 -15.51 5.90
CA SER A 353 15.75 -16.23 4.63
C SER A 353 14.92 -15.69 3.45
N ARG A 354 15.13 -16.28 2.27
CA ARG A 354 14.60 -15.96 0.92
C ARG A 354 15.18 -14.71 0.28
#